data_AF-A0A1F6DCU1-F1
#
_entry.id   AF-A0A1F6DCU1-F1
#
_cell.length_a   1.000
_cell.length_b   1.000
_cell.length_c   1.000
_cell.angle_alpha   90.00
_cell.angle_beta   90.00
_cell.angle_gamma   90.00
#
_symmetry.space_group_name_H-M   'P 1'
#
loop_
_entity.id
_entity.type
_entity.pdbx_description
1 polymer ?
#
loop_
_entity_poly.entity_id
_entity_poly.type
_entity_poly.pdbx_seq_one_letter_code
_entity_poly.pdbx_strand_id
1 'polypeptide(L)' 'MATTKQRINISVSDSTHETLKRLAKRDQEPLATKVSNLIEQILELEEDRVLSAIADERLKGKVRWIKDSDKIWK' A
#
# COMPACT_ATOMS: atom_id res chain seq x y z
N MET A 1 27.69 -11.40 -3.43
CA MET A 1 26.46 -12.20 -3.27
C MET A 1 25.42 -11.62 -4.21
N ALA A 2 25.02 -12.35 -5.26
CA ALA A 2 24.04 -11.86 -6.23
C ALA A 2 22.72 -11.64 -5.49
N THR A 3 22.23 -10.41 -5.47
CA THR A 3 21.01 -10.05 -4.76
C THR A 3 19.82 -10.77 -5.41
N THR A 4 19.08 -11.56 -4.63
CA THR A 4 17.87 -12.31 -5.03
C THR A 4 16.67 -11.42 -5.39
N LYS A 5 16.90 -10.11 -5.60
CA LYS A 5 15.84 -9.15 -5.85
C LYS A 5 15.28 -9.35 -7.25
N GLN A 6 13.98 -9.61 -7.34
CA GLN A 6 13.27 -9.65 -8.63
C GLN A 6 13.15 -8.24 -9.20
N ARG A 7 13.34 -8.11 -10.52
CA ARG A 7 13.24 -6.83 -11.23
C ARG A 7 11.90 -6.75 -11.94
N ILE A 8 11.23 -5.61 -11.80
CA ILE A 8 9.98 -5.30 -12.49
C ILE A 8 10.28 -4.15 -13.45
N ASN A 9 10.15 -4.40 -14.75
CA ASN A 9 10.27 -3.36 -15.78
C ASN A 9 8.87 -2.84 -16.11
N ILE A 10 8.66 -1.54 -15.93
CA ILE A 10 7.38 -0.88 -16.19
C ILE A 10 7.56 0.25 -17.20
N SER A 11 6.65 0.33 -18.16
CA SER A 11 6.52 1.49 -19.05
C SER A 11 5.49 2.44 -18.47
N VAL A 12 5.87 3.70 -18.31
CA VAL A 12 5.01 4.77 -17.79
C VAL A 12 5.05 5.96 -18.73
N SER A 13 4.06 6.83 -18.66
CA SER A 13 4.05 8.07 -19.44
C SER A 13 5.17 9.02 -18.98
N ASP A 14 5.62 9.92 -19.87
CA ASP A 14 6.64 10.91 -19.56
C ASP A 14 6.24 11.80 -18.37
N SER A 15 4.96 12.19 -18.30
CA SER A 15 4.45 13.02 -17.20
C SER A 15 4.50 12.29 -15.86
N THR A 16 4.21 10.98 -15.84
CA THR A 16 4.35 10.14 -14.66
C THR A 16 5.82 10.03 -14.24
N HIS A 17 6.71 9.76 -15.19
CA HIS A 17 8.14 9.63 -14.91
C HIS A 17 8.74 10.91 -14.32
N GLU A 18 8.40 12.08 -14.89
CA GLU A 18 8.86 13.37 -14.37
C GLU A 18 8.29 13.69 -12.99
N THR A 19 7.05 13.30 -12.72
CA THR A 19 6.45 13.43 -11.38
C THR A 19 7.20 12.56 -10.37
N LEU A 20 7.51 11.31 -10.71
CA LEU A 20 8.28 10.41 -9.85
C LEU A 20 9.68 10.95 -9.58
N LYS A 21 10.37 11.53 -10.58
CA LYS A 21 11.65 12.21 -10.37
C LYS A 21 11.56 13.38 -9.39
N ARG A 22 10.52 14.21 -9.52
CA ARG A 22 10.31 15.36 -8.62
C ARG A 22 10.05 14.90 -7.18
N LEU A 23 9.26 13.84 -7.02
CA LEU A 23 8.99 13.24 -5.71
C LEU A 23 10.26 12.64 -5.09
N ALA A 24 11.03 11.88 -5.85
CA ALA A 24 12.29 11.32 -5.40
C ALA A 24 13.30 12.41 -5.00
N LYS A 25 13.39 13.49 -5.80
CA LYS A 25 14.24 14.65 -5.48
C LYS A 25 13.79 15.36 -4.21
N ARG A 26 12.48 15.57 -4.03
CA ARG A 26 11.92 16.20 -2.83
C ARG A 26 12.28 15.41 -1.57
N ASP A 27 12.19 14.09 -1.66
CA ASP A 27 12.42 13.19 -0.53
C ASP A 27 13.90 12.79 -0.37
N GLN A 28 14.79 13.30 -1.23
CA GLN A 28 16.23 13.00 -1.23
C GLN A 28 16.56 11.51 -1.34
N GLU A 29 15.77 10.75 -2.08
CA GLU A 29 15.93 9.32 -2.28
C GLU A 29 16.16 8.96 -3.76
N PRO A 30 16.79 7.81 -4.06
CA PRO A 30 16.86 7.29 -5.42
C PRO A 30 15.46 7.07 -6.01
N LEU A 31 15.29 7.35 -7.31
CA LEU A 31 14.02 7.15 -8.01
C LEU A 31 13.46 5.74 -7.83
N ALA A 32 14.32 4.72 -7.93
CA ALA A 32 13.92 3.32 -7.74
C ALA A 32 13.37 3.07 -6.33
N THR A 33 14.03 3.59 -5.29
CA THR A 33 13.57 3.48 -3.90
C THR A 33 12.22 4.15 -3.72
N LYS A 34 12.07 5.38 -4.25
CA LYS A 34 10.81 6.10 -4.14
C LYS A 34 9.67 5.36 -4.83
N VAL A 35 9.91 4.81 -6.01
CA VAL A 35 8.93 4.01 -6.76
C VAL A 35 8.57 2.74 -5.99
N SER A 36 9.55 2.01 -5.45
CA SER A 36 9.29 0.82 -4.63
C SER A 36 8.41 1.15 -3.42
N ASN A 37 8.74 2.20 -2.67
CA ASN A 37 7.96 2.62 -1.49
C ASN A 37 6.53 3.02 -1.87
N LEU A 38 6.33 3.71 -3.00
CA LEU A 38 4.99 4.06 -3.49
C LEU A 38 4.19 2.82 -3.93
N ILE A 39 4.85 1.81 -4.50
CA ILE A 39 4.22 0.55 -4.86
C ILE A 39 3.82 -0.24 -3.61
N GLU A 40 4.64 -0.26 -2.56
CA GLU A 40 4.27 -0.91 -1.30
C GLU A 40 3.05 -0.21 -0.68
N GLN A 41 3.04 1.12 -0.62
CA GLN A 41 1.91 1.90 -0.10
C GLN A 41 0.62 1.67 -0.89
N ILE A 42 0.68 1.57 -2.22
CA ILE A 42 -0.54 1.33 -3.01
C ILE A 42 -1.07 -0.10 -2.83
N LEU A 43 -0.21 -1.07 -2.57
CA LEU A 43 -0.63 -2.45 -2.26
C LEU A 43 -1.33 -2.51 -0.91
N GLU A 44 -0.82 -1.80 0.12
CA GLU A 44 -1.49 -1.66 1.42
C GLU A 44 -2.87 -1.02 1.27
N LEU A 45 -2.97 0.06 0.49
CA LEU A 45 -4.26 0.72 0.23
C LEU A 45 -5.26 -0.19 -0.50
N GLU A 46 -4.79 -1.04 -1.41
CA GLU A 46 -5.67 -1.99 -2.10
C GLU A 46 -6.14 -3.11 -1.16
N GLU A 47 -5.27 -3.58 -0.26
CA GLU A 47 -5.64 -4.50 0.81
C GLU A 47 -6.72 -3.88 1.73
N ASP A 48 -6.51 -2.65 2.18
CA ASP A 48 -7.47 -1.92 3.02
C ASP A 48 -8.85 -1.79 2.34
N ARG A 49 -8.89 -1.51 1.04
CA ARG A 49 -10.15 -1.45 0.27
C ARG A 49 -10.88 -2.78 0.30
N VAL A 50 -10.17 -3.88 0.09
CA VAL A 50 -10.76 -5.23 0.11
C VAL A 50 -11.25 -5.58 1.51
N LEU A 51 -10.43 -5.33 2.54
CA LEU A 51 -10.80 -5.59 3.93
C LEU A 51 -12.01 -4.76 4.37
N SER A 52 -12.08 -3.49 3.95
CA SER A 52 -13.24 -2.62 4.19
C SER A 52 -14.49 -3.17 3.53
N ALA A 53 -14.41 -3.60 2.27
CA ALA A 53 -15.56 -4.17 1.57
C ALA A 53 -16.09 -5.43 2.27
N ILE A 54 -15.20 -6.32 2.74
CA ILE A 54 -15.58 -7.50 3.52
C ILE A 54 -16.24 -7.09 4.85
N ALA A 55 -15.69 -6.10 5.54
CA ALA A 55 -16.27 -5.58 6.77
C ALA A 55 -17.68 -5.04 6.53
N ASP A 56 -17.87 -4.21 5.50
CA ASP A 56 -19.16 -3.64 5.12
C ASP A 56 -20.20 -4.71 4.78
N GLU A 57 -19.79 -5.79 4.10
CA GLU A 57 -20.67 -6.93 3.83
C GLU A 57 -21.10 -7.64 5.12
N ARG A 58 -20.17 -7.85 6.05
CA ARG A 58 -20.48 -8.47 7.36
C ARG A 58 -21.47 -7.62 8.16
N LEU A 59 -21.33 -6.30 8.10
CA LEU A 59 -22.22 -5.37 8.81
C LEU A 59 -23.68 -5.40 8.32
N LYS A 60 -23.95 -5.87 7.09
CA LYS A 60 -25.32 -6.03 6.56
C LYS A 60 -26.10 -7.15 7.27
N GLY A 61 -25.42 -8.08 7.94
CA GLY A 61 -26.03 -9.20 8.66
C GLY A 61 -26.42 -8.88 10.11
N LYS A 62 -26.93 -9.88 10.84
CA LYS A 62 -27.04 -9.81 12.30
C LYS A 62 -25.65 -9.88 12.93
N VAL A 63 -25.06 -8.73 13.21
CA VAL A 63 -23.76 -8.61 13.87
C VAL A 63 -23.89 -8.40 15.38
N ARG A 64 -23.07 -9.12 16.15
CA ARG A 64 -22.93 -8.91 17.59
C ARG A 64 -21.72 -8.01 17.82
N TRP A 65 -21.97 -6.79 18.27
CA TRP A 65 -20.92 -5.86 18.68
C TRP A 65 -20.41 -6.23 20.06
N ILE A 66 -19.10 -6.34 20.20
CA ILE A 66 -18.42 -6.54 21.48
C ILE A 66 -17.78 -5.21 21.86
N LYS A 67 -17.94 -4.78 23.12
CA LYS A 67 -17.31 -3.55 23.61
C LYS A 67 -15.80 -3.71 23.65
N ASP A 68 -15.10 -2.69 23.18
CA ASP A 68 -13.66 -2.62 23.24
C ASP A 68 -13.16 -2.79 24.68
N SER A 69 -12.22 -3.72 24.91
CA SER A 69 -11.63 -3.95 26.22
C SER A 69 -10.30 -4.71 26.11
N ASP A 70 -9.40 -4.47 27.06
CA ASP A 70 -8.09 -5.15 27.15
C ASP A 70 -8.17 -6.68 27.23
N LYS A 71 -9.34 -7.25 27.58
CA LYS A 71 -9.57 -8.70 27.57
C LYS A 71 -9.68 -9.29 26.17
N ILE A 72 -9.97 -8.46 25.17
CA ILE A 72 -10.18 -8.88 23.77
C ILE A 72 -8.87 -8.81 22.97
N TRP A 73 -7.96 -7.90 23.36
CA TRP A 73 -6.68 -7.66 22.67
C TRP A 73 -5.48 -8.38 23.31
N LYS A 74 -5.72 -9.23 24.31
CA LYS A 74 -4.69 -9.99 25.01
C LYS A 74 -4.36 -11.31 24.34
#